data_AF-A0A1V6IRV8-F1
#
_entry.id   AF-A0A1V6IRV8-F1
#
_cell.length_a   1.000
_cell.length_b   1.000
_cell.length_c   1.000
_cell.angle_alpha   90.00
_cell.angle_beta   90.00
_cell.angle_gamma   90.00
#
_symmetry.space_group_name_H-M   'P 1'
#
loop_
_entity.id
_entity.type
_entity.pdbx_description
1 polymer ?
#
loop_
_entity_poly.entity_id
_entity_poly.type
_entity_poly.pdbx_seq_one_letter_code
_entity_poly.pdbx_strand_id
1 'polypeptide(L)'
;MYIESIPNRNSRPTILLRTAWREGDRIRKKTVANLTNWPSETVEGLKLLLKGKKLFPAEELFEIERTIPHGHVHAVVESIKKTGLEGMISAKRCRQRNLVVAMIAGRLLFVKKLG
;
A
#
# COMPACT_ATOMS: atom_id res chain seq x y z
N MET A 1 22.85 -8.49 18.66
CA MET A 1 22.71 -9.65 17.74
C MET A 1 22.75 -9.14 16.31
N TYR A 2 23.13 -9.97 15.34
CA TYR A 2 23.15 -9.60 13.92
C TYR A 2 22.78 -10.82 13.06
N ILE A 3 22.31 -10.56 11.83
CA ILE A 3 22.00 -11.61 10.85
C ILE A 3 23.18 -11.73 9.87
N GLU A 4 23.69 -12.93 9.67
CA GLU A 4 24.78 -13.27 8.76
C GLU A 4 24.25 -14.18 7.65
N SER A 5 24.50 -13.83 6.38
CA SER A 5 24.21 -14.68 5.22
C SER A 5 25.50 -15.39 4.82
N ILE A 6 25.51 -16.72 4.92
CA ILE A 6 26.67 -17.56 4.60
C ILE A 6 26.44 -18.17 3.21
N PRO A 7 27.26 -17.83 2.20
CA PRO A 7 27.18 -18.43 0.88
C PRO A 7 27.33 -19.96 0.95
N ASN A 8 26.55 -20.67 0.14
CA ASN A 8 26.57 -22.14 0.13
C ASN A 8 26.65 -22.69 -1.29
N ARG A 9 27.84 -22.64 -1.92
CA ARG A 9 28.11 -23.15 -3.29
C ARG A 9 26.89 -23.10 -4.22
N ASN A 10 26.34 -24.26 -4.58
CA ASN A 10 25.25 -24.42 -5.56
C ASN A 10 23.85 -24.40 -4.92
N SER A 11 23.75 -24.10 -3.64
CA SER A 11 22.53 -24.09 -2.85
C SER A 11 22.24 -22.69 -2.31
N ARG A 12 21.00 -22.47 -1.87
CA ARG A 12 20.62 -21.21 -1.24
C ARG A 12 21.48 -20.93 0.02
N PRO A 13 21.80 -19.65 0.30
CA PRO A 13 22.66 -19.29 1.43
C PRO A 13 22.01 -19.65 2.76
N THR A 14 22.86 -19.95 3.75
CA THR A 14 22.41 -20.17 5.13
C THR A 14 22.29 -18.84 5.84
N ILE A 15 21.11 -18.54 6.40
CA ILE A 15 20.84 -17.30 7.11
C ILE A 15 20.89 -17.59 8.62
N LEU A 16 21.77 -16.92 9.36
CA LEU A 16 21.97 -17.17 10.80
C LEU A 16 21.80 -15.89 11.62
N LEU A 17 21.09 -16.00 12.75
CA LEU A 17 21.11 -14.99 13.82
C LEU A 17 22.29 -15.29 14.76
N ARG A 18 23.11 -14.29 15.06
CA ARG A 18 24.34 -14.45 15.82
C ARG A 18 24.54 -13.36 16.88
N THR A 19 25.27 -13.70 17.93
CA THR A 19 25.92 -12.73 18.82
C THR A 19 27.42 -12.77 18.61
N ALA A 20 28.09 -11.64 18.82
CA ALA A 20 29.53 -11.57 18.89
C ALA A 20 29.93 -10.75 20.11
N TRP A 21 31.03 -11.13 20.74
CA TRP A 21 31.63 -10.41 21.87
C TRP A 21 33.15 -10.52 21.80
N ARG A 22 33.83 -9.59 22.46
CA ARG A 22 35.29 -9.60 22.56
C ARG A 22 35.70 -10.36 23.83
N GLU A 23 36.63 -11.27 23.68
CA GLU A 23 37.27 -12.04 24.75
C GLU A 23 38.78 -11.84 24.60
N GLY A 24 39.33 -10.90 25.37
CA GLY A 24 40.70 -10.40 25.16
C GLY A 24 40.90 -9.84 23.75
N ASP A 25 41.90 -10.35 23.04
CA ASP A 25 42.19 -9.93 21.66
C ASP A 25 41.35 -10.63 20.59
N ARG A 26 40.48 -11.57 20.98
CA ARG A 26 39.70 -12.38 20.03
C ARG A 26 38.24 -11.96 20.01
N ILE A 27 37.64 -11.92 18.82
CA ILE A 27 36.19 -11.81 18.67
C ILE A 27 35.61 -13.22 18.60
N ARG A 28 34.73 -13.55 19.55
CA ARG A 28 33.96 -14.80 19.56
C ARG A 28 32.59 -14.56 18.93
N LYS A 29 32.09 -15.54 18.18
CA LYS A 29 30.75 -15.53 17.57
C LYS A 29 29.97 -16.76 18.04
N LYS A 30 28.71 -16.59 18.45
CA LYS A 30 27.77 -17.69 18.75
C LYS A 30 26.56 -17.62 17.82
N THR A 31 26.16 -18.75 17.26
CA THR A 31 24.89 -18.87 16.54
C THR A 31 23.75 -18.98 17.55
N VAL A 32 22.77 -18.10 17.43
CA VAL A 32 21.55 -18.08 18.24
C VAL A 32 20.45 -18.89 17.57
N ALA A 33 20.27 -18.71 16.26
CA ALA A 33 19.25 -19.41 15.48
C ALA A 33 19.63 -19.54 14.00
N ASN A 34 19.08 -20.55 13.33
CA ASN A 34 19.11 -20.69 11.87
C ASN A 34 17.77 -20.22 11.29
N LEU A 35 17.82 -19.17 10.47
CA LEU A 35 16.66 -18.51 9.86
C LEU A 35 16.52 -18.85 8.37
N THR A 36 17.27 -19.82 7.85
CA THR A 36 17.32 -20.14 6.40
C THR A 36 15.95 -20.48 5.80
N ASN A 37 15.05 -21.02 6.61
CA ASN A 37 13.70 -21.41 6.19
C ASN A 37 12.64 -20.33 6.42
N TRP A 38 13.02 -19.17 6.97
CA TRP A 38 12.07 -18.08 7.18
C TRP A 38 11.80 -17.34 5.87
N PRO A 39 10.62 -16.73 5.72
CA PRO A 39 10.35 -15.81 4.62
C PRO A 39 11.38 -14.67 4.60
N SER A 40 11.83 -14.28 3.41
CA SER A 40 12.83 -13.22 3.24
C SER A 40 12.38 -11.89 3.87
N GLU A 41 11.11 -11.56 3.74
CA GLU A 41 10.48 -10.35 4.31
C GLU A 41 10.59 -10.32 5.84
N THR A 42 10.36 -11.45 6.51
CA THR A 42 10.51 -11.57 7.97
C THR A 42 11.96 -11.37 8.40
N VAL A 43 12.91 -11.93 7.63
CA VAL A 43 14.35 -11.77 7.88
C VAL A 43 14.77 -10.30 7.70
N GLU A 44 14.29 -9.63 6.66
CA GLU A 44 14.57 -8.20 6.44
C GLU A 44 13.95 -7.33 7.53
N GLY A 45 12.72 -7.59 7.95
CA GLY A 45 12.09 -6.92 9.10
C GLY A 45 12.93 -7.07 10.37
N LEU A 46 13.37 -8.29 10.68
CA LEU A 46 14.23 -8.55 11.84
C LEU A 46 15.60 -7.84 11.72
N LYS A 47 16.19 -7.74 10.53
CA LYS A 47 17.42 -6.95 10.32
C LYS A 47 17.21 -5.48 10.66
N LEU A 48 16.06 -4.90 10.32
CA LEU A 48 15.75 -3.50 10.63
C LEU A 48 15.57 -3.30 12.14
N LEU A 49 14.85 -4.21 12.80
CA LEU A 49 14.66 -4.19 14.26
C LEU A 49 16.00 -4.33 15.01
N LEU A 50 16.88 -5.24 14.59
CA LEU A 50 18.21 -5.42 15.18
C LEU A 50 19.13 -4.19 14.97
N LYS A 51 18.87 -3.37 13.95
CA LYS A 51 19.54 -2.07 13.73
C LYS A 51 18.90 -0.93 14.54
N GLY A 52 17.91 -1.21 15.39
CA GLY A 52 17.22 -0.23 16.22
C GLY A 52 16.14 0.56 15.49
N LYS A 53 15.74 0.17 14.28
CA LYS A 53 14.58 0.79 13.60
C LYS A 53 13.29 0.30 14.23
N LYS A 54 12.28 1.17 14.26
CA LYS A 54 10.90 0.80 14.61
C LYS A 54 10.16 0.34 13.35
N LEU A 55 9.40 -0.73 13.48
CA LEU A 55 8.43 -1.17 12.47
C LEU A 55 7.04 -0.88 13.02
N PHE A 56 6.15 -0.42 12.16
CA PHE A 56 4.76 -0.13 12.51
C PHE A 56 3.86 -0.89 11.53
N PRO A 57 2.67 -1.35 11.97
CA PRO A 57 1.64 -1.84 11.07
C PRO A 57 1.31 -0.76 10.03
N ALA A 58 1.09 -1.16 8.78
CA ALA A 58 0.75 -0.21 7.73
C ALA A 58 -0.57 0.51 8.05
N GLU A 59 -1.48 -0.20 8.70
CA GLU A 59 -2.79 0.25 9.13
C GLU A 59 -2.72 1.35 10.20
N GLU A 60 -1.63 1.39 10.99
CA GLU A 60 -1.40 2.42 12.01
C GLU A 60 -0.65 3.63 11.45
N LEU A 61 0.02 3.49 10.31
CA LEU A 61 0.80 4.56 9.68
C LEU A 61 -0.03 5.42 8.73
N PHE A 62 -1.11 4.88 8.17
CA PHE A 62 -1.88 5.54 7.14
C PHE A 62 -3.36 5.60 7.50
N GLU A 63 -3.86 6.82 7.69
CA GLU A 63 -5.30 7.07 7.76
C GLU A 63 -5.83 7.38 6.36
N ILE A 64 -6.97 6.79 5.99
CA ILE A 64 -7.62 7.09 4.71
C ILE A 64 -8.24 8.50 4.82
N GLU A 65 -7.51 9.51 4.34
CA GLU A 65 -7.98 10.91 4.38
C GLU A 65 -9.23 11.17 3.51
N ARG A 66 -9.35 10.46 2.38
CA ARG A 66 -10.50 10.58 1.47
C ARG A 66 -10.62 9.38 0.54
N THR A 67 -11.83 8.86 0.40
CA THR A 67 -12.19 7.94 -0.69
C THR A 67 -12.65 8.79 -1.87
N ILE A 68 -11.98 8.70 -3.04
CA ILE A 68 -12.54 9.27 -4.27
C ILE A 68 -13.68 8.35 -4.69
N PRO A 69 -14.93 8.83 -4.75
CA PRO A 69 -16.07 7.98 -5.01
C PRO A 69 -16.19 7.67 -6.53
N HIS A 70 -15.16 7.08 -7.13
CA HIS A 70 -15.17 6.71 -8.55
C HIS A 70 -16.38 5.82 -8.90
N GLY A 71 -16.71 4.87 -8.01
CA GLY A 71 -17.89 4.00 -8.17
C GLY A 71 -19.21 4.78 -8.22
N HIS A 72 -19.40 5.75 -7.32
CA HIS A 72 -20.62 6.57 -7.31
C HIS A 72 -20.68 7.48 -8.54
N VAL A 73 -19.56 8.08 -8.93
CA VAL A 73 -19.47 8.90 -10.15
C VAL A 73 -19.85 8.06 -11.37
N HIS A 74 -19.30 6.86 -11.50
CA HIS A 74 -19.60 5.95 -12.59
C HIS A 74 -21.08 5.55 -12.61
N ALA A 75 -21.65 5.18 -11.45
CA ALA A 75 -23.06 4.81 -11.33
C ALA A 75 -23.99 5.95 -11.76
N VAL A 76 -23.71 7.19 -11.35
CA VAL A 76 -24.51 8.37 -11.71
C VAL A 76 -24.41 8.67 -13.20
N VAL A 77 -23.20 8.69 -13.77
CA VAL A 77 -22.98 8.99 -15.20
C VAL A 77 -23.62 7.92 -16.08
N GLU A 78 -23.47 6.64 -15.74
CA GLU A 78 -24.09 5.54 -16.48
C GLU A 78 -25.62 5.58 -16.39
N SER A 79 -26.17 5.97 -15.23
CA SER A 79 -27.62 6.16 -15.07
C SER A 79 -28.14 7.31 -15.95
N ILE A 80 -27.44 8.46 -15.99
CA ILE A 80 -27.77 9.59 -16.88
C ILE A 80 -27.75 9.18 -18.35
N LYS A 81 -26.80 8.32 -18.74
CA LYS A 81 -26.71 7.80 -20.09
C LYS A 81 -27.89 6.88 -20.44
N LYS A 82 -28.26 5.98 -19.53
CA LYS A 82 -29.38 5.04 -19.71
C LYS A 82 -30.74 5.72 -19.85
N THR A 83 -30.94 6.89 -19.22
CA THR A 83 -32.18 7.66 -19.37
C THR A 83 -32.27 8.44 -20.69
N GLY A 84 -31.18 8.52 -21.46
CA GLY A 84 -31.12 9.32 -22.68
C GLY A 84 -31.10 10.83 -22.43
N LEU A 85 -30.91 11.27 -21.18
CA LEU A 85 -30.94 12.69 -20.78
C LEU A 85 -29.93 13.54 -21.56
N GLU A 86 -28.77 12.98 -21.91
CA GLU A 86 -27.78 13.70 -22.73
C GLU A 86 -28.38 14.15 -24.08
N GLY A 87 -29.16 13.28 -24.73
CA GLY A 87 -29.80 13.56 -26.02
C GLY A 87 -30.93 14.57 -25.91
N MET A 88 -31.62 14.62 -24.76
CA MET A 88 -32.65 15.62 -24.47
C MET A 88 -32.05 17.02 -24.25
N ILE A 89 -30.87 17.10 -23.62
CA ILE A 89 -30.15 18.38 -23.45
C ILE A 89 -29.66 18.92 -24.80
N SER A 90 -29.06 18.04 -25.61
CA SER A 90 -28.60 18.39 -26.97
C SER A 90 -28.40 17.13 -27.79
N ALA A 91 -29.02 17.10 -28.98
CA ALA A 91 -28.95 15.97 -29.91
C ALA A 91 -27.51 15.59 -30.28
N LYS A 92 -26.63 16.58 -30.46
CA LYS A 92 -25.19 16.35 -30.71
C LYS A 92 -24.37 16.61 -29.45
N ARG A 93 -23.29 15.84 -29.30
CA ARG A 93 -22.31 16.06 -28.23
C ARG A 93 -21.61 17.40 -28.45
N CYS A 94 -21.65 18.25 -27.43
CA CYS A 94 -20.96 19.53 -27.40
C CYS A 94 -20.42 19.80 -26.00
N ARG A 95 -19.54 20.81 -25.87
CA ARG A 95 -18.95 21.20 -24.58
C ARG A 95 -20.03 21.57 -23.56
N GLN A 96 -21.02 22.34 -23.99
CA GLN A 96 -22.13 22.81 -23.17
C GLN A 96 -22.93 21.63 -22.60
N ARG A 97 -23.26 20.64 -23.44
CA ARG A 97 -23.93 19.41 -23.01
C ARG A 97 -23.14 18.69 -21.92
N ASN A 98 -21.83 18.50 -22.13
CA ASN A 98 -20.98 17.82 -21.16
C ASN A 98 -20.89 18.59 -19.83
N LEU A 99 -20.86 19.93 -19.88
CA LEU A 99 -20.87 20.77 -18.67
C LEU A 99 -22.18 20.65 -17.90
N VAL A 100 -23.32 20.66 -18.59
CA VAL A 100 -24.65 20.49 -17.96
C VAL A 100 -24.76 19.10 -17.32
N VAL A 101 -24.36 18.04 -18.03
CA VAL A 101 -24.32 16.68 -17.48
C VAL A 101 -23.42 16.59 -16.25
N ALA A 102 -22.25 17.22 -16.28
CA ALA A 102 -21.34 17.27 -15.14
C ALA A 102 -21.93 18.04 -13.95
N MET A 103 -22.64 19.15 -14.19
CA MET A 103 -23.35 19.89 -13.14
C MET A 103 -24.46 19.05 -12.49
N ILE A 104 -25.23 18.31 -13.29
CA ILE A 104 -26.27 17.40 -12.80
C ILE A 104 -25.66 16.28 -11.96
N ALA A 105 -24.63 15.60 -12.49
CA ALA A 105 -23.92 14.55 -11.78
C ALA A 105 -23.31 15.09 -10.47
N GLY A 106 -22.69 16.28 -10.49
CA GLY A 106 -22.15 16.93 -9.31
C GLY A 106 -23.20 17.22 -8.24
N ARG A 107 -24.42 17.64 -8.62
CA ARG A 107 -25.53 17.84 -7.66
C ARG A 107 -26.02 16.53 -7.04
N LEU A 108 -26.04 15.44 -7.79
CA LEU A 108 -26.45 14.13 -7.29
C LEU A 108 -25.40 13.53 -6.36
N LEU A 109 -24.12 13.73 -6.67
CA LEU A 109 -22.99 13.20 -5.88
C LEU A 109 -22.73 14.01 -4.61
N PHE A 110 -22.88 15.34 -4.68
CA PHE A 110 -22.59 16.26 -3.59
C PHE A 110 -23.86 17.03 -3.23
N VAL A 111 -24.84 16.30 -2.69
CA VAL A 111 -26.07 16.91 -2.17
C VAL A 111 -25.68 17.90 -1.06
N LYS A 112 -25.88 19.19 -1.30
CA LYS A 112 -25.80 20.20 -0.25
C LYS A 112 -26.90 19.85 0.76
N LYS A 113 -26.54 19.41 1.96
CA LYS A 113 -27.49 19.37 3.08
C LYS A 113 -27.95 20.82 3.29
N LEU A 114 -29.20 21.11 2.97
CA LEU A 114 -29.88 22.32 3.43
C LEU A 114 -30.02 22.15 4.94
N GLY A 115 -29.10 22.76 5.67
CA GLY A 115 -29.20 23.03 7.11
C GLY A 115 -29.44 24.52 7.30
#